data_AF-A0A953E9Q3-F1
#
_entry.id   AF-A0A953E9Q3-F1
#
_cell.length_a   1.000
_cell.length_b   1.000
_cell.length_c   1.000
_cell.angle_alpha   90.00
_cell.angle_beta   90.00
_cell.angle_gamma   90.00
#
_symmetry.space_group_name_H-M   'P 1'
#
loop_
_entity.id
_entity.type
_entity.pdbx_description
1 polymer ?
#
loop_
_entity_poly.entity_id
_entity_poly.type
_entity_poly.pdbx_seq_one_letter_code
_entity_poly.pdbx_strand_id
1 'polypeptide(L)'
;ARAPAGEPSTVVAARVQAARDRQRARWGKDGPRCNAEAELPQLQPLLDAEAQALVDTAATRLRLSNRAHVRMLRVACTIADLAGSPRIGRVHVAEALAFRQRGPARAEPAVAG
;
A
#
# COMPACT_ATOMS: atom_id res chain seq x y z
N ALA A 1 -8.68 26.01 -11.27
CA ALA A 1 -7.43 25.60 -11.94
C ALA A 1 -7.65 24.26 -12.62
N ARG A 2 -7.25 24.10 -13.90
CA ARG A 2 -7.35 22.81 -14.60
C ARG A 2 -6.37 21.84 -13.93
N ALA A 3 -6.83 20.63 -13.59
CA ALA A 3 -5.94 19.61 -13.07
C ALA A 3 -4.78 19.38 -14.07
N PRO A 4 -3.55 19.14 -13.59
CA PRO A 4 -2.44 18.82 -14.48
C PRO A 4 -2.79 17.61 -15.35
N ALA A 5 -2.22 17.55 -16.55
CA ALA A 5 -2.37 16.38 -17.40
C ALA A 5 -1.87 15.13 -16.64
N GLY A 6 -2.68 14.07 -16.64
CA GLY A 6 -2.31 12.82 -15.98
C GLY A 6 -1.12 12.14 -16.66
N GLU A 7 -0.44 11.27 -15.92
CA GLU A 7 0.59 10.39 -16.48
C GLU A 7 -0.01 9.49 -17.58
N PRO A 8 0.74 9.19 -18.67
CA PRO A 8 0.28 8.26 -19.69
C PRO A 8 0.01 6.86 -19.11
N SER A 9 -1.09 6.22 -19.53
CA SER A 9 -1.46 4.88 -19.06
C SER A 9 -0.36 3.84 -19.27
N THR A 10 0.44 3.97 -20.32
CA THR A 10 1.60 3.09 -20.60
C THR A 10 2.68 3.18 -19.52
N VAL A 11 2.95 4.38 -19.01
CA VAL A 11 3.91 4.62 -17.92
C VAL A 11 3.40 4.00 -16.62
N VAL A 12 2.11 4.21 -16.31
CA VAL A 12 1.47 3.62 -15.13
C VAL A 12 1.46 2.09 -15.22
N ALA A 13 1.11 1.53 -16.38
CA ALA A 13 1.08 0.09 -16.61
C ALA A 13 2.47 -0.55 -16.39
N ALA A 14 3.53 0.08 -16.89
CA ALA A 14 4.91 -0.39 -16.67
C ALA A 14 5.28 -0.40 -15.17
N ARG A 15 4.91 0.64 -14.42
CA ARG A 15 5.15 0.72 -12.96
C ARG A 15 4.39 -0.37 -12.20
N VAL A 16 3.12 -0.60 -12.55
CA VAL A 16 2.28 -1.65 -11.97
C VAL A 16 2.86 -3.03 -12.27
N GLN A 17 3.29 -3.27 -13.50
CA GLN A 17 3.90 -4.53 -13.90
C GLN A 17 5.17 -4.82 -13.09
N ALA A 18 6.06 -3.85 -12.96
CA ALA A 18 7.28 -3.99 -12.15
C ALA A 18 6.96 -4.29 -10.68
N ALA A 19 5.92 -3.66 -10.10
CA ALA A 19 5.47 -3.98 -8.75
C ALA A 19 4.95 -5.42 -8.64
N ARG A 20 4.19 -5.90 -9.63
CA ARG A 20 3.71 -7.30 -9.68
C ARG A 20 4.85 -8.30 -9.80
N ASP A 21 5.90 -7.98 -10.56
CA ASP A 21 7.09 -8.82 -10.67
C ASP A 21 7.81 -8.96 -9.33
N ARG A 22 7.96 -7.86 -8.57
CA ARG A 22 8.51 -7.89 -7.20
C ARG A 22 7.69 -8.76 -6.26
N GLN A 23 6.36 -8.69 -6.33
CA GLN A 23 5.47 -9.54 -5.52
C GLN A 23 5.68 -11.02 -5.83
N ARG A 24 5.67 -11.39 -7.12
CA ARG A 24 5.91 -12.78 -7.55
C ARG A 24 7.27 -13.29 -7.09
N ALA A 25 8.32 -12.48 -7.26
CA ALA A 25 9.66 -12.85 -6.82
C ALA A 25 9.75 -13.05 -5.30
N ARG A 26 9.09 -12.18 -4.52
CA ARG A 26 9.12 -12.20 -3.06
C ARG A 26 8.37 -13.40 -2.47
N TRP A 27 7.20 -13.72 -3.03
CA TRP A 27 6.32 -14.75 -2.47
C TRP A 27 6.58 -16.14 -3.02
N GLY A 28 7.16 -16.24 -4.22
CA GLY A 28 7.39 -17.52 -4.88
C GLY A 28 6.10 -18.23 -5.27
N LYS A 29 6.23 -19.46 -5.78
CA LYS A 29 5.11 -20.24 -6.33
C LYS A 29 4.09 -20.73 -5.29
N ASP A 30 4.55 -20.96 -4.06
CA ASP A 30 3.75 -21.54 -2.96
C ASP A 30 3.26 -20.46 -1.98
N GLY A 31 3.62 -19.20 -2.22
CA GLY A 31 3.22 -18.06 -1.40
C GLY A 31 1.98 -17.32 -1.92
N PRO A 32 1.67 -16.16 -1.31
CA PRO A 32 0.57 -15.30 -1.74
C PRO A 32 0.71 -14.91 -3.21
N ARG A 33 -0.37 -14.96 -3.99
CA ARG A 33 -0.33 -14.56 -5.41
C ARG A 33 -0.08 -13.06 -5.56
N CYS A 34 -0.46 -12.28 -4.55
CA CYS A 34 -0.18 -10.86 -4.45
C CYS A 34 -0.27 -10.40 -2.99
N ASN A 35 0.11 -9.14 -2.75
CA ASN A 35 0.09 -8.57 -1.40
C ASN A 35 -1.29 -8.62 -0.74
N ALA A 36 -2.38 -8.63 -1.50
CA ALA A 36 -3.73 -8.70 -0.94
C ALA A 36 -4.03 -10.00 -0.18
N GLU A 37 -3.27 -11.07 -0.45
CA GLU A 37 -3.40 -12.40 0.17
C GLU A 37 -2.34 -12.64 1.26
N ALA A 38 -1.36 -11.74 1.43
CA ALA A 38 -0.24 -11.93 2.36
C ALA A 38 -0.68 -11.78 3.82
N GLU A 39 -0.32 -12.72 4.67
CA GLU A 39 -0.67 -12.70 6.10
C GLU A 39 0.34 -11.93 6.94
N LEU A 40 -0.04 -11.57 8.17
CA LEU A 40 0.77 -10.75 9.06
C LEU A 40 2.21 -11.27 9.24
N PRO A 41 2.45 -12.58 9.47
CA PRO A 41 3.81 -13.11 9.65
C PRO A 41 4.69 -12.99 8.40
N GLN A 42 4.09 -12.82 7.22
CA GLN A 42 4.80 -12.64 5.95
C GLN A 42 5.13 -11.16 5.69
N LEU A 43 4.29 -10.25 6.20
CA LEU A 43 4.42 -8.80 6.00
C LEU A 43 5.36 -8.17 7.03
N GLN A 44 5.29 -8.58 8.30
CA GLN A 44 6.12 -8.01 9.38
C GLN A 44 7.62 -8.03 9.08
N PRO A 45 8.20 -9.12 8.54
CA PRO A 45 9.63 -9.17 8.24
C PRO A 45 10.05 -8.16 7.17
N LEU A 46 9.13 -7.55 6.42
CA LEU A 46 9.44 -6.57 5.37
C LEU A 46 9.61 -5.14 5.91
N LEU A 47 9.12 -4.86 7.12
CA LEU A 47 9.21 -3.55 7.77
C LEU A 47 10.66 -3.22 8.11
N ASP A 48 11.09 -2.00 7.77
CA ASP A 48 12.28 -1.43 8.41
C ASP A 48 11.96 -0.90 9.83
N ALA A 49 13.02 -0.48 10.55
CA ALA A 49 12.89 -0.06 11.94
C ALA A 49 11.97 1.18 12.10
N GLU A 50 12.05 2.15 11.19
CA GLU A 50 11.23 3.35 11.28
C GLU A 50 9.75 3.07 10.94
N ALA A 51 9.51 2.17 9.99
CA ALA A 51 8.19 1.68 9.66
C ALA A 51 7.57 0.93 10.84
N GLN A 52 8.33 0.02 11.46
CA GLN A 52 7.88 -0.71 12.64
C GLN A 52 7.47 0.24 13.77
N ALA A 53 8.29 1.23 14.10
CA ALA A 53 7.97 2.23 15.12
C ALA A 53 6.69 3.03 14.82
N LEU A 54 6.46 3.37 13.54
CA LEU A 54 5.24 4.06 13.12
C LEU A 54 4.01 3.14 13.18
N VAL A 55 4.14 1.88 12.77
CA VAL A 55 3.08 0.87 12.85
C VAL A 55 2.64 0.68 14.30
N ASP A 56 3.58 0.53 15.23
CA ASP A 56 3.28 0.35 16.66
C ASP A 56 2.56 1.58 17.23
N THR A 57 3.07 2.77 16.94
CA THR A 57 2.42 4.03 17.34
C THR A 57 1.00 4.15 16.78
N ALA A 58 0.81 3.81 15.51
CA ALA A 58 -0.49 3.87 14.84
C ALA A 58 -1.46 2.83 15.40
N ALA A 59 -1.01 1.61 15.69
CA ALA A 59 -1.82 0.55 16.26
C ALA A 59 -2.42 0.98 17.60
N THR A 60 -1.61 1.59 18.48
CA THR A 60 -2.07 2.10 19.78
C THR A 60 -2.98 3.32 19.63
N ARG A 61 -2.54 4.36 18.88
CA ARG A 61 -3.27 5.63 18.79
C ARG A 61 -4.60 5.52 18.05
N LEU A 62 -4.65 4.67 17.01
CA LEU A 62 -5.84 4.52 16.16
C LEU A 62 -6.68 3.29 16.55
N ARG A 63 -6.28 2.56 17.60
CA ARG A 63 -6.94 1.34 18.09
C ARG A 63 -7.26 0.37 16.95
N LEU A 64 -6.25 0.08 16.12
CA LEU A 64 -6.45 -0.75 14.93
C LEU A 64 -6.83 -2.17 15.33
N SER A 65 -7.91 -2.69 14.77
CA SER A 65 -8.18 -4.13 14.83
C SER A 65 -7.12 -4.90 14.04
N ASN A 66 -6.96 -6.20 14.34
CA ASN A 66 -6.02 -7.06 13.59
C ASN A 66 -6.26 -6.99 12.07
N ARG A 67 -7.53 -7.02 11.64
CA ARG A 67 -7.91 -6.88 10.23
C ARG A 67 -7.48 -5.54 9.64
N ALA A 68 -7.65 -4.44 10.39
CA ALA A 68 -7.24 -3.11 9.93
C ALA A 68 -5.72 -2.99 9.84
N HIS A 69 -5.00 -3.59 10.79
CA HIS A 69 -3.54 -3.65 10.81
C HIS A 69 -3.01 -4.40 9.58
N VAL A 70 -3.48 -5.63 9.34
CA VAL A 70 -3.06 -6.44 8.18
C VAL A 70 -3.37 -5.71 6.88
N ARG A 71 -4.58 -5.16 6.73
CA ARG A 71 -4.95 -4.40 5.53
C ARG A 71 -4.02 -3.20 5.29
N MET A 72 -3.66 -2.46 6.33
CA MET A 72 -2.73 -1.33 6.23
C MET A 72 -1.36 -1.79 5.74
N LEU A 73 -0.83 -2.88 6.29
CA LEU A 73 0.46 -3.42 5.87
C LEU A 73 0.46 -3.94 4.42
N ARG A 74 -0.63 -4.55 3.96
CA ARG A 74 -0.79 -4.97 2.55
C ARG A 74 -0.74 -3.77 1.60
N VAL A 75 -1.37 -2.65 1.99
CA VAL A 75 -1.31 -1.39 1.25
C VAL A 75 0.10 -0.81 1.27
N ALA A 76 0.74 -0.72 2.44
CA ALA A 76 2.11 -0.23 2.58
C ALA A 76 3.11 -1.04 1.74
N CYS A 77 2.97 -2.38 1.72
CA CYS A 77 3.78 -3.26 0.87
C CYS A 77 3.58 -2.96 -0.63
N THR A 78 2.34 -2.68 -1.05
CA THR A 78 2.05 -2.33 -2.44
C THR A 78 2.66 -0.98 -2.83
N ILE A 79 2.61 0.01 -1.94
CA ILE A 79 3.25 1.32 -2.14
C ILE A 79 4.78 1.14 -2.24
N ALA A 80 5.37 0.33 -1.38
CA ALA A 80 6.80 0.01 -1.45
C ALA A 80 7.19 -0.65 -2.78
N ASP A 81 6.40 -1.62 -3.26
CA ASP A 81 6.67 -2.29 -4.55
C ASP A 81 6.54 -1.32 -5.74
N LEU A 82 5.59 -0.38 -5.70
CA LEU A 82 5.43 0.68 -6.70
C LEU A 82 6.59 1.69 -6.69
N ALA A 83 7.13 1.99 -5.50
CA ALA A 83 8.33 2.80 -5.31
C ALA A 83 9.63 2.05 -5.64
N GLY A 84 9.57 0.74 -5.91
CA GLY A 84 10.74 -0.09 -6.14
C GLY A 84 11.58 -0.36 -4.89
N SER A 85 11.02 -0.14 -3.70
CA SER A 85 11.71 -0.37 -2.43
C SER A 85 11.66 -1.86 -2.03
N PRO A 86 12.79 -2.47 -1.64
CA PRO A 86 12.82 -3.86 -1.18
C PRO A 86 12.18 -4.04 0.20
N ARG A 87 12.14 -2.96 1.00
CA ARG A 87 11.64 -2.89 2.38
C ARG A 87 10.46 -1.93 2.47
N ILE A 88 9.56 -2.19 3.42
CA ILE A 88 8.48 -1.27 3.76
C ILE A 88 9.05 -0.24 4.73
N GLY A 89 9.36 0.96 4.23
CA GLY A 89 9.77 2.09 5.05
C GLY A 89 8.63 2.96 5.59
N ARG A 90 9.00 3.89 6.49
CA ARG A 90 8.09 4.81 7.18
C ARG A 90 7.15 5.57 6.23
N VAL A 91 7.66 6.03 5.09
CA VAL A 91 6.88 6.79 4.10
C VAL A 91 5.71 5.97 3.52
N HIS A 92 5.94 4.68 3.25
CA HIS A 92 4.90 3.79 2.71
C HIS A 92 3.80 3.52 3.76
N VAL A 93 4.17 3.37 5.03
CA VAL A 93 3.23 3.21 6.14
C VAL A 93 2.41 4.50 6.34
N ALA A 94 3.07 5.66 6.33
CA ALA A 94 2.40 6.95 6.48
C ALA A 94 1.34 7.17 5.37
N GLU A 95 1.69 6.87 4.13
CA GLU A 95 0.76 6.97 3.00
C GLU A 95 -0.40 5.97 3.10
N ALA A 96 -0.13 4.71 3.48
CA ALA A 96 -1.17 3.70 3.72
C ALA A 96 -2.16 4.14 4.82
N LEU A 97 -1.66 4.75 5.90
CA LEU A 97 -2.48 5.31 6.97
C LEU A 97 -3.32 6.50 6.48
N ALA A 98 -2.79 7.35 5.60
CA ALA A 98 -3.52 8.47 5.01
C ALA A 98 -4.69 8.00 4.13
N PHE A 99 -4.50 6.94 3.33
CA PHE A 99 -5.59 6.34 2.55
C PHE A 99 -6.71 5.78 3.42
N ARG A 100 -6.42 5.35 4.65
CA ARG A 100 -7.45 4.86 5.57
C ARG A 100 -8.32 5.99 6.14
N GLN A 101 -7.74 7.18 6.34
CA GLN A 101 -8.46 8.36 6.85
C GLN A 101 -9.35 8.97 5.78
N ARG A 102 -8.92 8.88 4.52
CA ARG A 102 -9.73 9.20 3.36
C ARG A 102 -10.70 8.03 3.15
N GLY A 103 -11.86 8.07 3.82
CA GLY A 103 -12.99 7.22 3.45
C GLY A 103 -13.28 7.33 1.94
N PRO A 104 -14.06 6.42 1.33
CA PRO A 104 -14.36 6.51 -0.09
C PRO A 104 -14.78 7.93 -0.41
N ALA A 105 -14.10 8.56 -1.38
CA ALA A 105 -14.51 9.86 -1.87
C ALA A 105 -16.00 9.73 -2.16
N ARG A 106 -16.85 10.52 -1.47
CA ARG A 106 -18.25 10.63 -1.86
C ARG A 106 -18.22 10.94 -3.35
N ALA A 107 -18.75 10.04 -4.17
CA ALA A 107 -18.91 10.30 -5.59
C ALA A 107 -19.67 11.61 -5.68
N GLU A 108 -19.04 12.66 -6.20
CA GLU A 108 -19.78 13.86 -6.53
C GLU A 108 -20.84 13.48 -7.57
N PRO A 109 -22.09 13.95 -7.42
CA PRO A 109 -23.09 13.72 -8.43
C PRO A 109 -22.58 14.33 -9.73
N ALA A 110 -22.54 13.52 -10.78
CA ALA A 110 -22.21 13.98 -12.13
C ALA A 110 -23.11 15.17 -12.46
N VAL A 111 -22.50 16.33 -12.68
CA VAL A 111 -23.20 17.50 -13.20
C VAL A 111 -23.68 17.12 -14.60
N ALA A 112 -24.99 16.96 -14.75
CA ALA A 112 -25.64 16.86 -16.05
C ALA A 112 -25.65 18.26 -16.68
N GLY A 113 -25.03 18.38 -17.85
CA GLY A 113 -25.00 19.57 -18.68
C GLY A 113 -24.45 19.24 -20.05
#